data_AF-A0A1Q9RZV8-F1
#
_entry.id   AF-A0A1Q9RZV8-F1
#
_cell.length_a   1.000
_cell.length_b   1.000
_cell.length_c   1.000
_cell.angle_alpha   90.00
_cell.angle_beta   90.00
_cell.angle_gamma   90.00
#
_symmetry.space_group_name_H-M   'P 1'
#
loop_
_entity.id
_entity.type
_entity.pdbx_description
1 polymer ?
#
loop_
_entity_poly.entity_id
_entity_poly.type
_entity_poly.pdbx_seq_one_letter_code
_entity_poly.pdbx_strand_id
1 'polypeptide(L)'
;MSPFCSAAQANLEAIRPLNGLVAQGKVPQDQLTSTVAAVRRAGQDMVYTAPNDIRTDVERTVEALGMQLDVLVASGGDQTALSRDTELTKKLNSPEYVGAGERVRTYVERTCRAGAASTSR
;
A
#
# COMPACT_ATOMS: atom_id res chain seq x y z
N MET A 1 -1.66 -18.86 -9.01
CA MET A 1 -1.87 -17.43 -8.65
C MET A 1 -0.99 -16.58 -9.57
N SER A 2 -1.49 -15.49 -10.15
CA SER A 2 -0.67 -14.66 -11.07
C SER A 2 0.43 -13.90 -10.30
N PRO A 3 1.53 -13.46 -10.97
CA PRO A 3 2.57 -12.67 -10.33
C PRO A 3 2.02 -11.42 -9.62
N PHE A 4 1.10 -10.71 -10.28
CA PHE A 4 0.42 -9.54 -9.70
C PHE A 4 -0.35 -9.88 -8.42
N CYS A 5 -1.08 -11.00 -8.39
CA CYS A 5 -1.85 -11.38 -7.21
C CYS A 5 -0.94 -11.78 -6.03
N SER A 6 0.19 -12.42 -6.30
CA SER A 6 1.21 -12.70 -5.28
C SER A 6 1.83 -11.41 -4.74
N ALA A 7 2.16 -10.46 -5.61
CA ALA A 7 2.69 -9.17 -5.19
C ALA A 7 1.66 -8.33 -4.40
N ALA A 8 0.38 -8.33 -4.82
CA ALA A 8 -0.70 -7.66 -4.10
C ALA A 8 -0.89 -8.25 -2.69
N GLN A 9 -0.82 -9.58 -2.55
CA GLN A 9 -0.86 -10.23 -1.23
C GLN A 9 0.37 -9.87 -0.38
N ALA A 10 1.58 -9.95 -0.95
CA ALA A 10 2.81 -9.59 -0.25
C ALA A 10 2.80 -8.13 0.21
N ASN A 11 2.24 -7.22 -0.59
CA ASN A 11 2.09 -5.81 -0.22
C ASN A 11 1.14 -5.63 0.97
N LEU A 12 0.00 -6.33 0.99
CA LEU A 12 -0.90 -6.33 2.15
C LEU A 12 -0.24 -6.90 3.41
N GLU A 13 0.53 -7.98 3.27
CA GLU A 13 1.26 -8.60 4.39
C GLU A 13 2.37 -7.67 4.91
N ALA A 14 3.07 -6.95 4.03
CA ALA A 14 4.10 -5.99 4.40
C ALA A 14 3.55 -4.79 5.19
N ILE A 15 2.30 -4.38 4.94
CA ILE A 15 1.66 -3.26 5.65
C ILE A 15 1.24 -3.65 7.08
N ARG A 16 0.89 -4.92 7.34
CA ARG A 16 0.36 -5.36 8.65
C ARG A 16 1.27 -4.99 9.85
N PRO A 17 2.60 -5.19 9.79
CA PRO A 17 3.48 -4.78 10.88
C PRO A 17 3.43 -3.28 11.17
N LEU A 18 3.28 -2.41 10.16
CA LEU A 18 3.19 -0.96 10.39
C LEU A 18 2.00 -0.60 11.28
N ASN A 19 0.84 -1.22 11.06
CA ASN A 19 -0.35 -0.96 11.87
C ASN A 19 -0.10 -1.33 13.35
N GLY A 20 0.60 -2.45 13.59
CA GLY A 20 0.96 -2.89 14.94
C GLY A 20 2.01 -1.99 15.59
N LEU A 21 3.01 -1.56 14.83
CA LEU A 21 4.07 -0.67 15.31
C LEU A 21 3.50 0.69 15.72
N VAL A 22 2.68 1.31 14.88
CA VAL A 22 2.17 2.64 15.20
C VAL A 22 1.19 2.63 16.37
N ALA A 23 0.43 1.53 16.55
CA ALA A 23 -0.43 1.38 17.73
C ALA A 23 0.35 1.34 19.07
N GLN A 24 1.64 1.00 19.04
CA GLN A 24 2.51 0.97 20.22
C GLN A 24 3.06 2.37 20.61
N GLY A 25 2.90 3.37 19.74
CA GLY A 25 3.24 4.79 19.99
C GLY A 25 4.74 5.12 19.95
N LYS A 26 5.59 4.35 20.62
CA LYS A 26 7.06 4.51 20.57
C LYS A 26 7.69 3.33 19.83
N VAL A 27 7.89 3.52 18.52
CA VAL A 27 8.58 2.56 17.67
C VAL A 27 10.06 2.94 17.57
N PRO A 28 11.01 2.02 17.81
CA PRO A 28 12.40 2.25 17.49
C PRO A 28 12.57 2.70 16.02
N GLN A 29 13.31 3.77 15.80
CA GLN A 29 13.39 4.39 14.47
C GLN A 29 13.93 3.44 13.40
N ASP A 30 14.88 2.58 13.74
CA ASP A 30 15.42 1.51 12.90
C ASP A 30 14.37 0.46 12.53
N GLN A 31 13.52 0.08 13.48
CA GLN A 31 12.40 -0.83 13.25
C GLN A 31 11.34 -0.20 12.33
N LEU A 32 11.05 1.09 12.51
CA LEU A 32 10.14 1.82 11.64
C LEU A 32 10.71 1.90 10.21
N THR A 33 11.95 2.35 10.05
CA THR A 33 12.59 2.51 8.74
C THR A 33 12.70 1.17 8.00
N SER A 34 13.08 0.09 8.69
CA SER A 34 13.17 -1.24 8.07
C SER A 34 11.80 -1.76 7.63
N THR A 35 10.76 -1.56 8.43
CA THR A 35 9.38 -1.94 8.08
C THR A 35 8.87 -1.13 6.89
N VAL A 36 9.07 0.19 6.89
CA VAL A 36 8.72 1.07 5.77
C VAL A 36 9.45 0.65 4.49
N ALA A 37 10.74 0.30 4.58
CA ALA A 37 11.50 -0.19 3.43
C ALA A 37 10.99 -1.53 2.88
N ALA A 38 10.43 -2.40 3.73
CA ALA A 38 9.78 -3.63 3.28
C ALA A 38 8.48 -3.34 2.50
N VAL A 39 7.66 -2.40 2.99
CA VAL A 39 6.43 -1.98 2.30
C VAL A 39 6.73 -1.33 0.96
N ARG A 40 7.74 -0.46 0.88
CA ARG A 40 8.15 0.16 -0.40
C ARG A 40 8.56 -0.87 -1.43
N ARG A 41 9.34 -1.87 -1.03
CA ARG A 41 9.75 -2.98 -1.91
C ARG A 41 8.54 -3.76 -2.41
N ALA A 42 7.62 -4.14 -1.51
CA ALA A 42 6.42 -4.86 -1.90
C ALA A 42 5.50 -4.05 -2.84
N GLY A 43 5.39 -2.74 -2.64
CA GLY A 43 4.70 -1.84 -3.56
C GLY A 43 5.36 -1.78 -4.94
N GLN A 44 6.70 -1.71 -5.00
CA GLN A 44 7.44 -1.74 -6.27
C GLN A 44 7.25 -3.06 -7.02
N ASP A 45 7.26 -4.19 -6.31
CA ASP A 45 6.98 -5.51 -6.91
C ASP A 45 5.56 -5.56 -7.49
N MET A 46 4.59 -4.94 -6.80
CA MET A 46 3.21 -4.84 -7.28
C MET A 46 3.11 -4.00 -8.57
N VAL A 47 3.84 -2.88 -8.67
CA VAL A 47 3.94 -2.06 -9.90
C VAL A 47 4.60 -2.86 -11.03
N TYR A 48 5.72 -3.52 -10.75
CA TYR A 48 6.48 -4.27 -11.75
C TYR A 48 5.67 -5.42 -12.36
N THR A 49 4.87 -6.09 -11.53
CA THR A 49 4.02 -7.21 -11.96
C THR A 49 2.64 -6.76 -12.45
N ALA A 50 2.31 -5.46 -12.39
CA ALA A 50 1.00 -4.95 -12.74
C ALA A 50 0.68 -5.17 -14.23
N PRO A 51 -0.50 -5.73 -14.54
CA PRO A 51 -1.06 -5.75 -15.89
C PRO A 51 -1.19 -4.34 -16.46
N ASN A 52 -0.96 -4.18 -17.77
CA ASN A 52 -0.92 -2.87 -18.41
C ASN A 52 -2.23 -2.07 -18.27
N ASP A 53 -3.38 -2.75 -18.19
CA ASP A 53 -4.70 -2.13 -18.08
C ASP A 53 -4.96 -1.51 -16.70
N ILE A 54 -4.22 -1.92 -15.66
CA ILE A 54 -4.35 -1.39 -14.28
C ILE A 54 -3.07 -0.72 -13.76
N ARG A 55 -1.95 -0.82 -14.50
CA ARG A 55 -0.61 -0.37 -14.04
C ARG A 55 -0.60 1.06 -13.51
N THR A 56 -1.19 2.01 -14.23
CA THR A 56 -1.18 3.42 -13.80
C THR A 56 -1.95 3.64 -12.50
N ASP A 57 -3.02 2.87 -12.25
CA ASP A 57 -3.75 2.95 -10.98
C ASP A 57 -2.95 2.29 -9.84
N VAL A 58 -2.19 1.24 -10.13
CA VAL A 58 -1.25 0.62 -9.17
C VAL A 58 -0.13 1.59 -8.82
N GLU A 59 0.48 2.25 -9.81
CA GLU A 59 1.52 3.26 -9.62
C GLU A 59 1.03 4.38 -8.69
N ARG A 60 -0.16 4.94 -8.96
CA ARG A 60 -0.78 5.98 -8.11
C ARG A 60 -1.06 5.48 -6.69
N THR A 61 -1.54 4.26 -6.54
CA THR A 61 -1.81 3.66 -5.22
C THR A 61 -0.52 3.49 -4.42
N VAL A 62 0.56 3.05 -5.08
CA VAL A 62 1.88 2.89 -4.46
C VAL A 62 2.53 4.24 -4.17
N GLU A 63 2.36 5.25 -5.02
CA GLU A 63 2.79 6.63 -4.76
C GLU A 63 2.07 7.21 -3.53
N ALA A 64 0.74 7.06 -3.46
CA ALA A 64 -0.06 7.49 -2.31
C ALA A 64 0.44 6.86 -1.00
N LEU A 65 0.70 5.55 -1.01
CA LEU A 65 1.27 4.86 0.13
C LEU A 65 2.68 5.40 0.45
N GLY A 66 3.51 5.61 -0.56
CA GLY A 66 4.86 6.18 -0.41
C GLY A 66 4.86 7.51 0.35
N MET A 67 3.99 8.44 -0.04
CA MET A 67 3.87 9.75 0.62
C MET A 67 3.43 9.64 2.09
N GLN A 68 2.51 8.72 2.40
CA GLN A 68 2.10 8.48 3.79
C GLN A 68 3.26 7.90 4.61
N LEU A 69 4.04 6.98 4.02
CA LEU A 69 5.21 6.40 4.69
C LEU A 69 6.31 7.44 4.93
N ASP A 70 6.50 8.40 4.01
CA ASP A 70 7.45 9.51 4.20
C ASP A 70 7.10 10.35 5.43
N VAL A 71 5.83 10.74 5.57
CA VAL A 71 5.36 11.50 6.75
C VAL A 71 5.52 10.67 8.03
N LEU A 72 5.17 9.38 7.99
CA LEU A 72 5.29 8.50 9.15
C LEU A 72 6.74 8.37 9.62
N VAL A 73 7.70 8.23 8.70
CA VAL A 73 9.13 8.18 9.04
C VAL A 73 9.60 9.52 9.60
N ALA A 74 9.24 10.62 8.94
CA ALA A 74 9.63 11.97 9.36
C ALA A 74 9.08 12.33 10.75
N SER A 75 7.92 11.78 11.12
CA SER A 75 7.29 11.99 12.43
C SER A 75 7.72 10.98 13.50
N GLY A 76 8.63 10.05 13.19
CA GLY A 76 9.06 9.01 14.13
C GLY A 76 7.96 7.99 14.47
N GLY A 77 6.99 7.81 13.58
CA GLY A 77 5.87 6.88 13.77
C GLY A 77 4.60 7.53 14.32
N ASP A 78 4.55 8.85 14.48
CA ASP A 78 3.33 9.55 14.90
C ASP A 78 2.29 9.54 13.76
N GLN A 79 1.28 8.68 13.91
CA GLN A 79 0.14 8.58 12.97
C GLN A 79 -0.69 9.86 12.92
N THR A 80 -0.69 10.67 13.99
CA THR A 80 -1.42 11.95 13.99
C THR A 80 -0.74 13.00 13.12
N ALA A 81 0.54 12.81 12.77
CA ALA A 81 1.22 13.66 11.80
C ALA A 81 0.58 13.57 10.41
N LEU A 82 0.07 12.40 10.02
CA LEU A 82 -0.62 12.20 8.74
C LEU A 82 -1.90 13.03 8.64
N SER A 83 -2.69 13.07 9.71
CA SER A 83 -3.94 13.85 9.72
C SER A 83 -3.71 15.36 9.87
N ARG A 84 -2.54 15.77 10.36
CA ARG A 84 -2.13 17.18 10.44
C ARG A 84 -1.55 17.71 9.14
N ASP A 85 -1.07 16.84 8.25
CA ASP A 85 -0.61 17.22 6.92
C ASP A 85 -1.81 17.43 5.98
N THR A 86 -2.30 18.67 5.95
CA THR A 86 -3.49 19.05 5.17
C THR A 86 -3.26 19.00 3.67
N GLU A 87 -2.05 19.31 3.20
CA GLU A 87 -1.72 19.27 1.76
C GLU A 87 -1.63 17.82 1.28
N LEU A 88 -0.97 16.94 2.04
CA LEU A 88 -0.97 15.51 1.76
C LEU A 88 -2.40 14.95 1.79
N THR A 89 -3.17 15.26 2.83
CA THR A 89 -4.56 14.81 2.95
C THR A 89 -5.40 15.27 1.76
N LYS A 90 -5.26 16.52 1.32
CA LYS A 90 -5.94 17.04 0.12
C LYS A 90 -5.51 16.31 -1.15
N LYS A 91 -4.22 16.05 -1.33
CA LYS A 91 -3.69 15.30 -2.47
C LYS A 91 -4.23 13.86 -2.49
N LEU A 92 -4.17 13.15 -1.37
CA LEU A 92 -4.64 11.77 -1.22
C LEU A 92 -6.16 11.64 -1.41
N ASN A 93 -6.92 12.66 -1.02
CA ASN A 93 -8.38 12.72 -1.23
C ASN A 93 -8.78 13.23 -2.61
N SER A 94 -7.83 13.50 -3.51
CA SER A 94 -8.17 13.91 -4.88
C SER A 94 -8.85 12.76 -5.63
N PRO A 95 -9.72 13.06 -6.62
CA PRO A 95 -10.38 12.02 -7.42
C PRO A 95 -9.42 11.05 -8.11
N GLU A 96 -8.20 11.51 -8.40
CA GLU A 96 -7.15 10.71 -9.03
C GLU A 96 -6.70 9.56 -8.12
N TYR A 97 -6.30 9.85 -6.87
CA TYR A 97 -5.79 8.83 -5.95
C TYR A 97 -6.90 7.97 -5.37
N VAL A 98 -8.04 8.57 -5.01
CA VAL A 98 -9.21 7.82 -4.52
C VAL A 98 -9.71 6.85 -5.60
N GLY A 99 -9.89 7.34 -6.83
CA GLY A 99 -10.36 6.51 -7.93
C GLY A 99 -9.36 5.40 -8.30
N ALA A 100 -8.06 5.68 -8.26
CA ALA A 100 -7.03 4.67 -8.51
C ALA A 100 -7.09 3.53 -7.48
N GLY A 101 -7.16 3.87 -6.18
CA GLY A 101 -7.25 2.87 -5.11
C GLY A 101 -8.50 2.00 -5.22
N GLU A 102 -9.66 2.59 -5.54
CA GLU A 102 -10.90 1.85 -5.74
C GLU A 102 -10.83 0.89 -6.94
N ARG A 103 -10.26 1.33 -8.06
CA ARG A 103 -10.09 0.48 -9.25
C ARG A 103 -9.11 -0.67 -8.98
N VAL A 104 -7.99 -0.41 -8.29
CA VAL A 104 -7.03 -1.46 -7.90
C VAL A 104 -7.69 -2.48 -6.97
N ARG A 105 -8.42 -2.03 -5.93
CA ARG A 105 -9.15 -2.93 -5.02
C ARG A 105 -10.12 -3.82 -5.80
N THR A 106 -10.96 -3.21 -6.64
CA THR A 106 -11.94 -3.92 -7.47
C THR A 106 -11.27 -4.93 -8.39
N TYR A 107 -10.14 -4.56 -9.00
CA TYR A 107 -9.36 -5.43 -9.87
C TYR A 107 -8.80 -6.64 -9.11
N VAL A 108 -8.21 -6.43 -7.94
CA VAL A 108 -7.66 -7.49 -7.09
C VAL A 108 -8.77 -8.41 -6.59
N GLU A 109 -9.90 -7.88 -6.14
CA GLU A 109 -11.05 -8.69 -5.71
C GLU A 109 -11.57 -9.57 -6.84
N ARG A 110 -11.73 -9.01 -8.03
CA ARG A 110 -12.21 -9.76 -9.21
C ARG A 110 -11.20 -10.79 -9.69
N THR A 111 -9.92 -10.46 -9.72
CA THR A 111 -8.90 -11.25 -10.45
C THR A 111 -8.14 -12.20 -9.54
N CYS A 112 -7.85 -11.78 -8.30
CA CYS A 112 -7.02 -12.54 -7.37
C CYS A 112 -7.83 -13.46 -6.45
N ARG A 113 -9.09 -13.13 -6.14
CA ARG A 113 -9.97 -14.03 -5.38
C ARG A 113 -10.69 -15.05 -6.27
N ALA A 114 -11.05 -14.69 -7.51
CA ALA A 114 -11.71 -15.62 -8.42
C ALA A 114 -10.85 -16.84 -8.77
N GLY A 115 -9.51 -16.71 -8.79
CA GLY A 115 -8.58 -17.81 -9.05
C GLY A 115 -8.46 -18.83 -7.91
N ALA A 116 -8.91 -18.52 -6.69
CA ALA A 116 -8.89 -19.46 -5.57
C ALA A 116 -10.09 -20.44 -5.60
N ALA A 117 -11.22 -20.03 -6.20
CA ALA A 117 -12.43 -20.84 -6.29
C ALA A 117 -12.41 -21.86 -7.44
N SER A 118 -11.42 -21.79 -8.34
CA SER A 118 -11.39 -22.59 -9.58
C SER A 118 -10.67 -23.95 -9.47
N THR A 119 -10.14 -24.33 -8.29
CA THR A 119 -9.33 -25.57 -8.12
C THR A 119 -10.00 -26.60 -7.21
N SER A 120 -11.33 -26.54 -7.05
CA SER A 120 -12.12 -27.65 -6.51
C SER A 120 -13.20 -28.03 -7.51
N ARG A 121 -12.84 -28.86 -8.50
CA ARG A 121 -13.80 -29.76 -9.13
C ARG A 121 -13.09 -30.94 -9.80
#